data_AF-A0A2V9A4G6-F1
#
_entry.id   AF-A0A2V9A4G6-F1
#
_cell.length_a   1.000
_cell.length_b   1.000
_cell.length_c   1.000
_cell.angle_alpha   90.00
_cell.angle_beta   90.00
_cell.angle_gamma   90.00
#
_symmetry.space_group_name_H-M   'P 1'
#
loop_
_entity.id
_entity.type
_entity.pdbx_description
1 polymer ?
#
loop_
_entity_poly.entity_id
_entity_poly.type
_entity_poly.pdbx_seq_one_letter_code
_entity_poly.pdbx_strand_id
1 'polypeptide(L)'
;MVIAPWRKLWVASLAFAALCGFLYGWRQRSENPPFVITRKAEEPPEIRLLRKGRYDEAAKAALESIKDEKKEYFKYQSVAAVYAARAVKDPTNREKWAGQASLYIDKSASLAPDDSINLLDAAMSTERIGDISGQSCQYYEKAREYAQTGMSQIKSDCIFVSDERVPTQPIRNEFSKLLGTLQSKIAARCGQKP
;
A
#
# COMPACT_ATOMS: atom_id res chain seq x y z
N MET A 1 -0.61 -45.63 43.15
CA MET A 1 -0.44 -44.18 42.93
C MET A 1 -1.77 -43.64 42.37
N VAL A 2 -2.62 -43.05 43.22
CA VAL A 2 -3.97 -42.60 42.82
C VAL A 2 -3.85 -41.19 42.26
N ILE A 3 -4.11 -41.02 40.96
CA ILE A 3 -4.08 -39.71 40.29
C ILE A 3 -5.24 -38.88 40.83
N ALA A 4 -4.92 -37.76 41.49
CA ALA A 4 -5.88 -36.92 42.16
C ALA A 4 -6.94 -36.34 41.19
N PRO A 5 -8.25 -36.38 41.55
CA PRO A 5 -9.37 -36.12 40.64
C PRO A 5 -9.41 -34.69 40.06
N TRP A 6 -8.76 -33.74 40.71
CA TRP A 6 -8.67 -32.36 40.23
C TRP A 6 -7.92 -32.22 38.90
N ARG A 7 -6.94 -33.09 38.61
CA ARG A 7 -6.19 -33.04 37.34
C ARG A 7 -7.08 -33.35 36.13
N LYS A 8 -8.09 -34.22 36.30
CA LYS A 8 -9.06 -34.53 35.22
C LYS A 8 -9.99 -33.35 34.94
N LEU A 9 -10.37 -32.61 35.97
CA LEU A 9 -11.18 -31.39 35.84
C LEU A 9 -10.42 -30.29 35.08
N TRP A 10 -9.14 -30.08 35.38
CA TRP A 10 -8.31 -29.09 34.68
C TRP A 10 -8.12 -29.39 33.19
N VAL A 11 -7.87 -30.65 32.84
CA VAL A 11 -7.73 -31.08 31.44
C VAL A 11 -9.05 -30.91 30.68
N ALA A 12 -10.19 -31.24 31.32
CA ALA A 12 -11.51 -31.06 30.71
C ALA A 12 -11.84 -29.58 30.45
N SER A 13 -11.52 -28.68 31.38
CA SER A 13 -11.75 -27.23 31.20
C SER A 13 -10.90 -26.64 30.08
N LEU A 14 -9.63 -27.05 29.95
CA LEU A 14 -8.76 -26.60 28.87
C LEU A 14 -9.26 -27.11 27.50
N ALA A 15 -9.70 -28.37 27.43
CA ALA A 15 -10.27 -28.93 26.21
C ALA A 15 -11.54 -28.19 25.79
N PHE A 16 -12.43 -27.86 26.75
CA PHE A 16 -13.66 -27.12 26.46
C PHE A 16 -13.38 -25.68 25.99
N ALA A 17 -12.45 -24.97 26.62
CA ALA A 17 -12.04 -23.63 26.21
C ALA A 17 -11.44 -23.62 24.79
N ALA A 18 -10.61 -24.61 24.46
CA ALA A 18 -10.06 -24.76 23.10
C ALA A 18 -11.15 -25.02 22.07
N LEU A 19 -12.15 -25.85 22.40
CA LEU A 19 -13.27 -26.17 21.50
C LEU A 19 -14.18 -24.96 21.28
N CYS A 20 -14.46 -24.17 22.33
CA CYS A 20 -15.19 -22.91 22.20
C CYS A 20 -14.43 -21.88 21.36
N GLY A 21 -13.11 -21.74 21.58
CA GLY A 21 -12.27 -20.84 20.78
C GLY A 21 -12.23 -21.24 19.30
N PHE A 22 -12.13 -22.54 19.01
CA PHE A 22 -12.17 -23.06 17.65
C PHE A 22 -13.53 -22.83 16.97
N LEU A 23 -14.64 -23.12 17.65
CA LEU A 23 -15.99 -22.91 17.11
C LEU A 23 -16.29 -21.43 16.89
N TYR A 24 -15.87 -20.56 17.79
CA TYR A 24 -16.03 -19.11 17.65
C TYR A 24 -15.19 -18.57 16.48
N GLY A 25 -13.91 -18.97 16.38
CA GLY A 25 -13.06 -18.60 15.26
C GLY A 25 -13.57 -19.13 13.92
N TRP A 26 -14.13 -20.34 13.90
CA TRP A 26 -14.75 -20.92 12.70
C TRP A 26 -16.00 -20.15 12.27
N ARG A 27 -16.88 -19.80 13.23
CA ARG A 27 -18.09 -19.02 12.97
C ARG A 27 -17.77 -17.62 12.45
N GLN A 28 -16.78 -16.95 13.05
CA GLN A 28 -16.32 -15.64 12.60
C GLN A 28 -15.76 -15.67 11.18
N ARG A 29 -15.08 -16.77 10.80
CA ARG A 29 -14.58 -17.01 9.44
C ARG A 29 -15.68 -17.39 8.43
N SER A 30 -16.76 -18.04 8.87
CA SER A 30 -17.91 -18.33 7.99
C SER A 30 -18.78 -17.10 7.75
N GLU A 31 -18.93 -16.23 8.76
CA GLU A 31 -19.69 -14.97 8.66
C GLU A 31 -18.90 -13.88 7.92
N ASN A 32 -17.56 -13.91 7.99
CA ASN A 32 -16.66 -13.05 7.23
C ASN A 32 -15.71 -13.92 6.39
N PRO A 33 -16.18 -14.51 5.28
CA PRO A 33 -15.29 -15.25 4.40
C PRO A 33 -14.16 -14.30 3.97
N PRO A 34 -12.87 -14.71 4.07
CA PRO A 34 -11.80 -13.92 3.46
C PRO A 34 -12.18 -13.75 2.00
N PHE A 35 -12.02 -12.54 1.45
CA PHE A 35 -12.30 -12.25 0.05
C PHE A 35 -11.57 -13.28 -0.83
N VAL A 36 -12.28 -14.33 -1.25
CA VAL A 36 -11.73 -15.31 -2.17
C VAL A 36 -11.85 -14.67 -3.54
N ILE A 37 -10.80 -13.97 -3.97
CA ILE A 37 -10.66 -13.55 -5.36
C ILE A 37 -10.46 -14.85 -6.18
N THR A 38 -11.56 -15.52 -6.52
CA THR A 38 -11.56 -16.75 -7.33
C THR A 38 -11.38 -16.50 -8.82
N ARG A 39 -11.28 -15.24 -9.27
CA ARG A 39 -10.71 -14.98 -10.60
C ARG A 39 -9.20 -15.21 -10.48
N LYS A 40 -8.68 -16.23 -11.19
CA LYS A 40 -7.31 -16.19 -11.68
C LYS A 40 -7.22 -14.95 -12.57
N ALA A 41 -6.97 -13.79 -11.97
CA ALA A 41 -6.68 -12.57 -12.70
C ALA A 41 -5.39 -12.89 -13.46
N GLU A 42 -5.49 -12.99 -14.77
CA GLU A 42 -4.32 -13.14 -15.61
C GLU A 42 -3.40 -11.96 -15.29
N GLU A 43 -2.16 -12.29 -14.92
CA GLU A 43 -1.23 -11.28 -14.44
C GLU A 43 -0.98 -10.26 -15.55
N PRO A 44 -1.12 -8.96 -15.27
CA PRO A 44 -0.93 -7.93 -16.28
C PRO A 44 0.45 -8.05 -16.96
N PRO A 45 0.54 -7.80 -18.28
CA PRO A 45 1.78 -8.01 -19.04
C PRO A 45 2.97 -7.24 -18.46
N GLU A 46 2.74 -6.04 -17.92
CA GLU A 46 3.73 -5.20 -17.28
C GLU A 46 4.38 -5.87 -16.06
N ILE A 47 3.64 -6.64 -15.26
CA ILE A 47 4.18 -7.32 -14.07
C ILE A 47 5.08 -8.49 -14.50
N ARG A 48 4.66 -9.23 -15.53
CA ARG A 48 5.47 -10.32 -16.11
C ARG A 48 6.78 -9.79 -16.70
N LEU A 49 6.75 -8.63 -17.37
CA LEU A 49 7.93 -7.98 -17.94
C LEU A 49 8.84 -7.42 -16.85
N LEU A 50 8.25 -6.79 -15.82
CA LEU A 50 8.97 -6.26 -14.66
C LEU A 50 9.77 -7.35 -13.95
N ARG A 51 9.17 -8.52 -13.69
CA ARG A 51 9.87 -9.67 -13.07
C ARG A 51 11.06 -10.17 -13.89
N LYS A 52 11.03 -9.99 -15.21
CA LYS A 52 12.12 -10.34 -16.13
C LYS A 52 13.17 -9.23 -16.25
N GLY A 53 13.04 -8.12 -15.52
CA GLY A 53 13.92 -6.96 -15.62
C GLY A 53 13.75 -6.17 -16.93
N ARG A 54 12.68 -6.41 -17.70
CA ARG A 54 12.39 -5.70 -18.96
C ARG A 54 11.63 -4.41 -18.65
N TYR A 55 12.28 -3.48 -17.94
CA TYR A 55 11.63 -2.28 -17.38
C TYR A 55 11.00 -1.38 -18.45
N ASP A 56 11.69 -1.11 -19.55
CA ASP A 56 11.19 -0.24 -20.61
C ASP A 56 9.91 -0.82 -21.25
N GLU A 57 9.89 -2.13 -21.47
CA GLU A 57 8.72 -2.82 -22.01
C GLU A 57 7.59 -2.92 -21.00
N ALA A 58 7.90 -3.10 -19.72
CA ALA A 58 6.90 -3.10 -18.65
C ALA A 58 6.21 -1.74 -18.55
N ALA A 59 6.99 -0.64 -18.56
CA ALA A 59 6.45 0.71 -18.54
C ALA A 59 5.61 1.00 -19.79
N LYS A 60 6.11 0.59 -20.96
CA LYS A 60 5.37 0.72 -22.23
C LYS A 60 4.05 -0.04 -22.21
N ALA A 61 4.05 -1.31 -21.77
CA ALA A 61 2.84 -2.12 -21.68
C ALA A 61 1.80 -1.52 -20.72
N ALA A 62 2.25 -1.01 -19.56
CA ALA A 62 1.39 -0.32 -18.62
C ALA A 62 0.76 0.95 -19.24
N LEU A 63 1.56 1.78 -19.93
CA LEU A 63 1.08 2.98 -20.61
C LEU A 63 0.10 2.66 -21.75
N GLU A 64 0.40 1.67 -22.60
CA GLU A 64 -0.48 1.25 -23.71
C GLU A 64 -1.81 0.64 -23.24
N SER A 65 -1.85 0.15 -21.99
CA SER A 65 -3.05 -0.36 -21.36
C SER A 65 -4.01 0.73 -20.88
N ILE A 66 -3.58 2.00 -20.82
CA ILE A 66 -4.42 3.14 -20.42
C ILE A 66 -5.26 3.57 -21.64
N LYS A 67 -6.57 3.44 -21.52
CA LYS A 67 -7.56 3.83 -22.55
C LYS A 67 -8.24 5.15 -22.20
N ASP A 68 -8.42 5.42 -20.91
CA ASP A 68 -8.99 6.67 -20.41
C ASP A 68 -8.18 7.13 -19.19
N GLU A 69 -7.32 8.14 -19.37
CA GLU A 69 -6.42 8.63 -18.32
C GLU A 69 -7.19 9.03 -17.04
N LYS A 70 -8.40 9.59 -17.17
CA LYS A 70 -9.17 10.06 -16.00
C LYS A 70 -9.85 8.94 -15.22
N LYS A 71 -10.12 7.80 -15.86
CA LYS A 71 -10.70 6.63 -15.19
C LYS A 71 -9.65 5.66 -14.71
N GLU A 72 -8.48 5.67 -15.36
CA GLU A 72 -7.41 4.71 -15.14
C GLU A 72 -6.13 5.38 -14.64
N TYR A 73 -6.24 6.53 -13.99
CA TYR A 73 -5.09 7.28 -13.45
C TYR A 73 -4.19 6.41 -12.55
N PHE A 74 -4.79 5.49 -11.78
CA PHE A 74 -4.06 4.57 -10.90
C PHE A 74 -3.05 3.70 -11.65
N LYS A 75 -3.21 3.48 -12.97
CA LYS A 75 -2.22 2.75 -13.78
C LYS A 75 -0.89 3.51 -13.90
N TYR A 76 -0.86 4.84 -13.74
CA TYR A 76 0.40 5.58 -13.67
C TYR A 76 1.23 5.23 -12.43
N GLN A 77 0.60 4.83 -11.31
CA GLN A 77 1.34 4.27 -10.17
C GLN A 77 2.05 2.95 -10.53
N SER A 78 1.47 2.14 -11.43
CA SER A 78 2.12 0.93 -11.92
C SER A 78 3.35 1.25 -12.78
N VAL A 79 3.26 2.28 -13.62
CA VAL A 79 4.43 2.81 -14.37
C VAL A 79 5.50 3.33 -13.40
N ALA A 80 5.10 4.06 -12.36
CA ALA A 80 6.01 4.54 -11.33
C ALA A 80 6.72 3.39 -10.61
N ALA A 81 5.99 2.32 -10.25
CA ALA A 81 6.56 1.14 -9.61
C ALA A 81 7.63 0.45 -10.48
N VAL A 82 7.43 0.41 -11.81
CA VAL A 82 8.43 -0.11 -12.75
C VAL A 82 9.73 0.71 -12.69
N TYR A 83 9.63 2.03 -12.71
CA TYR A 83 10.81 2.90 -12.63
C TYR A 83 11.47 2.87 -11.24
N ALA A 84 10.70 2.77 -10.16
CA ALA A 84 11.25 2.61 -8.81
C ALA A 84 12.03 1.30 -8.68
N ALA A 85 11.50 0.19 -9.21
CA ALA A 85 12.20 -1.08 -9.27
C ALA A 85 13.48 -1.01 -10.11
N ARG A 86 13.46 -0.29 -11.24
CA ARG A 86 14.67 -0.03 -12.03
C ARG A 86 15.70 0.79 -11.25
N ALA A 87 15.27 1.81 -10.50
CA ALA A 87 16.16 2.62 -9.67
C ALA A 87 16.93 1.78 -8.62
N VAL A 88 16.27 0.77 -8.05
CA VAL A 88 16.91 -0.19 -7.13
C VAL A 88 17.97 -1.05 -7.86
N LYS A 89 17.69 -1.44 -9.10
CA LYS A 89 18.52 -2.41 -9.86
C LYS A 89 19.62 -1.77 -10.69
N ASP A 90 19.54 -0.46 -10.96
CA ASP A 90 20.54 0.34 -11.67
C ASP A 90 20.99 1.52 -10.79
N PRO A 91 21.90 1.28 -9.81
CA PRO A 91 22.41 2.32 -8.93
C PRO A 91 23.07 3.49 -9.65
N THR A 92 23.73 3.24 -10.78
CA THR A 92 24.45 4.26 -11.57
C THR A 92 23.49 5.32 -12.11
N ASN A 93 22.27 4.93 -12.47
CA ASN A 93 21.23 5.84 -12.97
C ASN A 93 20.07 5.99 -11.97
N ARG A 94 20.30 5.69 -10.68
CA ARG A 94 19.25 5.63 -9.67
C ARG A 94 18.39 6.88 -9.62
N GLU A 95 19.02 8.06 -9.59
CA GLU A 95 18.30 9.34 -9.48
C GLU A 95 17.46 9.63 -10.73
N LYS A 96 17.95 9.26 -11.91
CA LYS A 96 17.18 9.36 -13.15
C LYS A 96 15.91 8.52 -13.06
N TRP A 97 16.02 7.28 -12.58
CA TRP A 97 14.87 6.37 -12.48
C TRP A 97 13.93 6.73 -11.32
N ALA A 98 14.46 7.21 -10.20
CA ALA A 98 13.68 7.77 -9.10
C ALA A 98 12.86 9.00 -9.56
N GLY A 99 13.49 9.89 -10.34
CA GLY A 99 12.80 11.04 -10.96
C GLY A 99 11.68 10.63 -11.90
N GLN A 100 11.90 9.62 -12.76
CA GLN A 100 10.84 9.07 -13.61
C GLN A 100 9.69 8.46 -12.79
N ALA A 101 10.00 7.71 -11.74
CA ALA A 101 8.98 7.16 -10.86
C ALA A 101 8.13 8.28 -10.22
N SER A 102 8.77 9.34 -9.71
CA SER A 102 8.06 10.48 -9.12
C SER A 102 7.19 11.21 -10.15
N LEU A 103 7.65 11.36 -11.40
CA LEU A 103 6.87 12.02 -12.45
C LEU A 103 5.54 11.30 -12.70
N TYR A 104 5.55 9.97 -12.71
CA TYR A 104 4.33 9.19 -12.92
C TYR A 104 3.42 9.14 -11.68
N ILE A 105 3.97 9.25 -10.48
CA ILE A 105 3.18 9.48 -9.27
C ILE A 105 2.48 10.83 -9.34
N ASP A 106 3.20 11.90 -9.68
CA ASP A 106 2.64 13.25 -9.83
C ASP A 106 1.52 13.27 -10.89
N LYS A 107 1.72 12.56 -12.00
CA LYS A 107 0.69 12.38 -13.06
C LYS A 107 -0.56 11.66 -12.52
N SER A 108 -0.41 10.59 -11.75
CA SER A 108 -1.55 9.89 -11.11
C SER A 108 -2.30 10.82 -10.16
N ALA A 109 -1.57 11.52 -9.28
CA ALA A 109 -2.14 12.41 -8.27
C ALA A 109 -2.87 13.61 -8.91
N SER A 110 -2.31 14.19 -9.98
CA SER A 110 -2.92 15.33 -10.68
C SER A 110 -4.19 15.00 -11.46
N LEU A 111 -4.37 13.74 -11.89
CA LEU A 111 -5.57 13.31 -12.61
C LEU A 111 -6.77 13.04 -11.68
N ALA A 112 -6.51 12.72 -10.41
CA ALA A 112 -7.53 12.50 -9.39
C ALA A 112 -7.08 13.16 -8.06
N PRO A 113 -7.06 14.51 -8.00
CA PRO A 113 -6.55 15.23 -6.84
C PRO A 113 -7.47 15.14 -5.62
N ASP A 114 -8.74 14.77 -5.80
CA ASP A 114 -9.73 14.64 -4.72
C ASP A 114 -9.94 13.18 -4.27
N ASP A 115 -9.19 12.23 -4.85
CA ASP A 115 -9.23 10.83 -4.45
C ASP A 115 -8.21 10.57 -3.33
N SER A 116 -8.70 10.54 -2.09
CA SER A 116 -7.88 10.24 -0.92
C SER A 116 -7.14 8.90 -0.99
N ILE A 117 -7.66 7.87 -1.68
CA ILE A 117 -6.96 6.60 -1.84
C ILE A 117 -5.78 6.76 -2.79
N ASN A 118 -5.98 7.41 -3.94
CA ASN A 118 -4.91 7.73 -4.88
C ASN A 118 -3.80 8.58 -4.23
N LEU A 119 -4.17 9.53 -3.37
CA LEU A 119 -3.22 10.35 -2.61
C LEU A 119 -2.46 9.54 -1.55
N LEU A 120 -3.11 8.57 -0.88
CA LEU A 120 -2.42 7.65 0.02
C LEU A 120 -1.38 6.81 -0.74
N ASP A 121 -1.76 6.25 -1.88
CA ASP A 121 -0.85 5.49 -2.75
C ASP A 121 0.30 6.37 -3.26
N ALA A 122 0.02 7.61 -3.67
CA ALA A 122 1.03 8.57 -4.09
C ALA A 122 2.02 8.88 -2.96
N ALA A 123 1.53 9.08 -1.74
CA ALA A 123 2.36 9.31 -0.56
C ALA A 123 3.27 8.11 -0.27
N MET A 124 2.73 6.88 -0.23
CA MET A 124 3.49 5.66 0.03
C MET A 124 4.51 5.37 -1.07
N SER A 125 4.14 5.52 -2.34
CA SER A 125 5.06 5.32 -3.47
C SER A 125 6.20 6.36 -3.44
N THR A 126 5.89 7.62 -3.12
CA THR A 126 6.90 8.69 -3.03
C THR A 126 7.83 8.48 -1.84
N GLU A 127 7.31 8.04 -0.70
CA GLU A 127 8.11 7.65 0.47
C GLU A 127 9.14 6.55 0.12
N ARG A 128 8.70 5.51 -0.60
CA ARG A 128 9.60 4.45 -1.09
C ARG A 128 10.66 4.97 -2.05
N ILE A 129 10.33 5.93 -2.92
CA ILE A 129 11.33 6.59 -3.77
C ILE A 129 12.37 7.30 -2.91
N GLY A 130 11.93 8.00 -1.85
CA GLY A 130 12.83 8.62 -0.88
C GLY A 130 13.76 7.62 -0.20
N ASP A 131 13.31 6.41 0.08
CA ASP A 131 14.14 5.34 0.65
C ASP A 131 15.21 4.83 -0.32
N ILE A 132 14.93 4.88 -1.62
CA ILE A 132 15.84 4.41 -2.67
C ILE A 132 16.86 5.52 -3.03
N SER A 133 16.36 6.73 -3.27
CA SER A 133 17.12 7.88 -3.76
C SER A 133 18.16 8.39 -2.74
N GLY A 134 19.30 8.87 -3.25
CA GLY A 134 20.28 9.65 -2.50
C GLY A 134 19.83 11.07 -2.18
N GLN A 135 18.75 11.55 -2.80
CA GLN A 135 18.09 12.84 -2.54
C GLN A 135 16.77 12.62 -1.79
N SER A 136 16.81 11.86 -0.68
CA SER A 136 15.61 11.36 0.00
C SER A 136 14.63 12.45 0.47
N CYS A 137 15.14 13.63 0.84
CA CYS A 137 14.37 14.65 1.53
C CYS A 137 13.24 15.26 0.71
N GLN A 138 13.50 15.60 -0.56
CA GLN A 138 12.45 16.15 -1.43
C GLN A 138 11.29 15.16 -1.60
N TYR A 139 11.58 13.86 -1.58
CA TYR A 139 10.58 12.81 -1.72
C TYR A 139 9.80 12.61 -0.42
N TYR A 140 10.45 12.60 0.75
CA TYR A 140 9.72 12.52 2.02
C TYR A 140 8.82 13.74 2.26
N GLU A 141 9.29 14.93 1.91
CA GLU A 141 8.50 16.15 1.98
C GLU A 141 7.28 16.09 1.06
N LYS A 142 7.47 15.73 -0.21
CA LYS A 142 6.36 15.53 -1.17
C LYS A 142 5.39 14.43 -0.71
N ALA A 143 5.89 13.31 -0.19
CA ALA A 143 5.05 12.24 0.36
C ALA A 143 4.19 12.74 1.52
N ARG A 144 4.74 13.62 2.37
CA ARG A 144 4.01 14.25 3.48
C ARG A 144 2.90 15.15 2.97
N GLU A 145 3.16 15.92 1.92
CA GLU A 145 2.13 16.77 1.27
C GLU A 145 0.96 15.96 0.74
N TYR A 146 1.23 14.86 0.01
CA TYR A 146 0.18 13.94 -0.45
C TYR A 146 -0.61 13.34 0.72
N ALA A 147 0.08 12.89 1.77
CA ALA A 147 -0.56 12.30 2.95
C ALA A 147 -1.45 13.30 3.69
N GLN A 148 -0.99 14.53 3.89
CA GLN A 148 -1.77 15.60 4.54
C GLN A 148 -3.00 15.99 3.70
N THR A 149 -2.81 16.15 2.39
CA THR A 149 -3.89 16.48 1.46
C THR A 149 -4.96 15.39 1.47
N GLY A 150 -4.56 14.12 1.29
CA GLY A 150 -5.49 13.00 1.29
C GLY A 150 -6.24 12.84 2.60
N MET A 151 -5.54 12.99 3.74
CA MET A 151 -6.18 12.94 5.07
C MET A 151 -7.22 14.06 5.26
N SER A 152 -6.94 15.28 4.77
CA SER A 152 -7.86 16.44 4.88
C SER A 152 -9.13 16.29 4.05
N GLN A 153 -9.11 15.45 3.01
CA GLN A 153 -10.26 15.21 2.13
C GLN A 153 -11.27 14.20 2.70
N ILE A 154 -10.87 13.41 3.71
CA ILE A 154 -11.74 12.46 4.37
C ILE A 154 -12.67 13.19 5.34
N LYS A 155 -13.81 13.66 4.83
CA LYS A 155 -14.83 14.40 5.60
C LYS A 155 -15.84 13.50 6.31
N SER A 156 -16.13 12.33 5.75
CA SER A 156 -17.14 11.39 6.24
C SER A 156 -16.52 10.19 6.95
N ASP A 157 -17.34 9.48 7.72
CA ASP A 157 -16.95 8.21 8.36
C ASP A 157 -16.99 7.02 7.39
N CYS A 158 -17.56 7.21 6.19
CA CYS A 158 -17.63 6.20 5.13
C CYS A 158 -17.47 6.83 3.74
N ILE A 159 -16.92 6.06 2.81
CA ILE A 159 -16.87 6.36 1.37
C ILE A 159 -17.55 5.23 0.59
N PHE A 160 -17.96 5.52 -0.64
CA PHE A 160 -18.41 4.49 -1.58
C PHE A 160 -17.25 4.09 -2.48
N VAL A 161 -16.93 2.81 -2.51
CA VAL A 161 -16.00 2.21 -3.47
C VAL A 161 -16.82 1.29 -4.35
N SER A 162 -17.01 1.69 -5.61
CA SER A 162 -18.04 1.12 -6.48
C SER A 162 -19.42 1.22 -5.81
N ASP A 163 -20.04 0.10 -5.44
CA ASP A 163 -21.37 0.06 -4.81
C ASP A 163 -21.30 -0.28 -3.31
N GLU A 164 -20.10 -0.39 -2.75
CA GLU A 164 -19.89 -0.79 -1.35
C GLU A 164 -19.55 0.42 -0.48
N ARG A 165 -20.25 0.52 0.67
CA ARG A 165 -19.96 1.54 1.69
C ARG A 165 -18.84 1.04 2.59
N VAL A 166 -17.67 1.67 2.49
CA VAL A 166 -16.46 1.30 3.23
C VAL A 166 -16.19 2.33 4.34
N PRO A 167 -15.89 1.91 5.58
CA PRO A 167 -15.53 2.85 6.65
C PRO A 167 -14.20 3.55 6.34
N THR A 168 -14.09 4.84 6.69
CA THR A 168 -12.87 5.63 6.43
C THR A 168 -11.84 5.56 7.55
N GLN A 169 -12.22 5.06 8.73
CA GLN A 169 -11.29 4.96 9.87
C GLN A 169 -10.02 4.15 9.55
N PRO A 170 -10.06 3.00 8.84
CA PRO A 170 -8.85 2.30 8.41
C PRO A 170 -7.94 3.18 7.54
N ILE A 171 -8.50 3.97 6.64
CA ILE A 171 -7.76 4.88 5.76
C ILE A 171 -7.10 5.99 6.59
N ARG A 172 -7.83 6.61 7.53
CA ARG A 172 -7.29 7.62 8.46
C ARG A 172 -6.14 7.08 9.30
N ASN A 173 -6.23 5.82 9.72
CA ASN A 173 -5.16 5.15 10.48
C ASN A 173 -3.90 4.97 9.64
N GLU A 174 -4.02 4.55 8.38
CA GLU A 174 -2.87 4.43 7.47
C GLU A 174 -2.22 5.78 7.18
N PHE A 175 -3.01 6.84 6.94
CA PHE A 175 -2.47 8.20 6.82
C PHE A 175 -1.70 8.64 8.07
N SER A 176 -2.28 8.43 9.26
CA SER A 176 -1.65 8.84 10.52
C SER A 176 -0.33 8.10 10.76
N LYS A 177 -0.31 6.79 10.47
CA LYS A 177 0.89 5.97 10.54
C LYS A 177 1.97 6.42 9.55
N LEU A 178 1.58 6.70 8.31
CA LEU A 178 2.49 7.18 7.28
C LEU A 178 3.08 8.54 7.65
N LEU A 179 2.25 9.48 8.14
CA LEU A 179 2.70 10.80 8.59
C LEU A 179 3.71 10.71 9.75
N GLY A 180 3.47 9.86 10.74
CA GLY A 180 4.44 9.62 11.82
C GLY A 180 5.76 9.04 11.32
N THR A 181 5.69 8.12 10.35
CA THR A 181 6.88 7.54 9.69
C THR A 181 7.67 8.61 8.93
N LEU A 182 6.99 9.43 8.12
CA LEU A 182 7.58 10.51 7.34
C LEU A 182 8.19 11.58 8.23
N GLN A 183 7.52 11.99 9.31
CA GLN A 183 8.06 12.94 10.28
C GLN A 183 9.38 12.43 10.88
N SER A 184 9.43 11.15 11.25
CA SER A 184 10.63 10.52 11.78
C SER A 184 11.76 10.47 10.75
N LYS A 185 11.45 10.10 9.50
CA LYS A 185 12.42 10.03 8.40
C LYS A 185 12.98 11.41 8.04
N ILE A 186 12.12 12.43 7.97
CA ILE A 186 12.53 13.82 7.70
C ILE A 186 13.45 14.32 8.82
N ALA A 187 13.08 14.14 10.09
CA ALA A 187 13.93 14.55 11.20
C ALA A 187 15.30 13.86 11.17
N ALA A 188 15.35 12.56 10.86
CA ALA A 188 16.58 11.78 10.84
C ALA A 188 17.49 12.08 9.63
N ARG A 189 16.91 12.33 8.45
CA ARG A 189 17.67 12.40 7.19
C ARG A 189 17.79 13.80 6.59
N CYS A 190 16.95 14.74 7.00
CA CYS A 190 16.85 16.09 6.41
C CYS A 190 17.29 17.22 7.34
N GLY A 191 17.62 16.90 8.59
CA GLY A 191 18.08 17.85 9.60
C GLY A 191 19.53 18.31 9.44
N GLN A 192 20.32 17.69 8.55
CA GLN A 192 21.66 18.17 8.22
C GLN A 192 21.54 19.12 7.02
N LYS A 193 21.36 20.42 7.29
CA LYS A 193 21.74 21.45 6.32
C LYS A 193 23.26 21.31 6.08
N PRO A 194 23.74 21.41 4.83
CA PRO A 194 25.16 21.62 4.58
C PRO A 194 25.68 22.89 5.25
#